data_AF-A0A6P5KKP4-F1
#
_entry.id   AF-A0A6P5KKP4-F1
#
_cell.length_a   1.000
_cell.length_b   1.000
_cell.length_c   1.000
_cell.angle_alpha   90.00
_cell.angle_beta   90.00
_cell.angle_gamma   90.00
#
_symmetry.space_group_name_H-M   'P 1'
#
loop_
_entity.id
_entity.type
_entity.pdbx_description
1 polymer ?
#
loop_
_entity_poly.entity_id
_entity_poly.type
_entity_poly.pdbx_seq_one_letter_code
_entity_poly.pdbx_strand_id
1 'polypeptide(L)'
;MWLLLGFLCGYSLLSCVQGNEDLGVLCTISEQEIQKAWRDKIIGGGILEKQLKLVQLPNLGYGGGLLGSLLSVTNLRIFSIQFFEISVKLKPNLGSQLIILLKLNVDGNCLLNLLSGLINISVDLRLNVDICLGTFSKETIQFVPNNCSMTVGAINVNLLSGLLPIQAQMLIGNSLRGMLPCLICPVAKEALVQTTIQMFNSINSLAPLGTLGTIRYTLAGSPAITGQTVDLNIIVAVRLMEGGSVNIPANLTPVALPRLDGYMVSLGIHQSFLSVILSILINLSPPVFTCNQEMFSECNQLKNAIFPLIPSSCSPCPSSSPLIVKLVLSERPLILLEDGKATVKLFLIIQLFLQKAHNTFFPLMVLKADLFLKANFVVSGCKLMISLSLESISLSLSSSSVGSIQVSGLNPVISKLLEDLFVPSVNGCLVPGIPLPDVMGIKMVDSVVKILSGLLVVCI
;
A
#
# COMPACT_ATOMS: atom_id res chain seq x y z
N MET A 1 16.86 -62.37 -21.17
CA MET A 1 18.13 -62.12 -21.87
C MET A 1 17.93 -60.90 -22.75
N TRP A 2 18.65 -59.82 -22.42
CA TRP A 2 18.72 -58.48 -23.01
C TRP A 2 17.64 -57.44 -22.66
N LEU A 3 18.13 -56.46 -21.89
CA LEU A 3 17.61 -55.13 -21.60
C LEU A 3 17.48 -54.28 -22.86
N LEU A 4 16.60 -53.28 -22.83
CA LEU A 4 16.95 -51.92 -23.23
C LEU A 4 16.07 -50.90 -22.51
N LEU A 5 16.73 -50.01 -21.76
CA LEU A 5 16.19 -48.89 -21.02
C LEU A 5 15.49 -47.89 -21.95
N GLY A 6 14.28 -47.47 -21.58
CA GLY A 6 13.61 -46.29 -22.11
C GLY A 6 13.25 -45.36 -20.96
N PHE A 7 13.95 -44.23 -20.89
CA PHE A 7 13.81 -43.12 -19.93
C PHE A 7 12.33 -42.72 -19.72
N LEU A 8 11.78 -43.05 -18.55
CA LEU A 8 10.60 -42.38 -18.01
C LEU A 8 11.06 -41.06 -17.40
N CYS A 9 10.95 -39.99 -18.19
CA CYS A 9 11.06 -38.61 -17.72
C CYS A 9 9.83 -38.32 -16.85
N GLY A 10 9.94 -38.68 -15.56
CA GLY A 10 8.99 -38.26 -14.54
C GLY A 10 9.10 -36.76 -14.37
N TYR A 11 8.21 -36.01 -15.02
CA TYR A 11 7.86 -34.65 -14.64
C TYR A 11 7.25 -34.71 -13.23
N SER A 12 8.13 -34.72 -12.24
CA SER A 12 7.80 -34.25 -10.91
C SER A 12 7.48 -32.77 -11.08
N LEU A 13 6.19 -32.44 -10.96
CA LEU A 13 5.71 -31.10 -10.65
C LEU A 13 6.30 -30.70 -9.29
N LEU A 14 7.58 -30.33 -9.29
CA LEU A 14 8.20 -29.56 -8.24
C LEU A 14 7.67 -28.14 -8.41
N SER A 15 6.51 -27.88 -7.82
CA SER A 15 6.16 -26.54 -7.35
C SER A 15 7.17 -26.12 -6.29
N CYS A 16 8.34 -25.67 -6.74
CA CYS A 16 9.33 -25.00 -5.92
C CYS A 16 9.09 -23.50 -6.01
N VAL A 17 8.54 -22.93 -4.94
CA VAL A 17 9.25 -22.10 -3.96
C VAL A 17 8.14 -21.47 -3.09
N GLN A 18 7.81 -22.15 -1.98
CA GLN A 18 7.35 -21.43 -0.79
C GLN A 18 8.63 -20.99 -0.07
N GLY A 19 9.06 -19.76 -0.37
CA GLY A 19 9.98 -19.04 0.50
C GLY A 19 9.16 -18.51 1.68
N ASN A 20 9.52 -18.94 2.88
CA ASN A 20 9.16 -18.26 4.13
C ASN A 20 9.89 -16.90 4.17
N GLU A 21 9.53 -16.01 3.25
CA GLU A 21 10.04 -14.64 3.21
C GLU A 21 9.12 -13.72 4.01
N ASP A 22 9.66 -12.61 4.50
CA ASP A 22 9.05 -11.67 5.46
C ASP A 22 7.79 -10.97 4.91
N LEU A 23 6.72 -11.74 4.70
CA LEU A 23 5.41 -11.28 4.24
C LEU A 23 4.78 -10.42 5.33
N GLY A 24 4.87 -9.10 5.15
CA GLY A 24 4.28 -8.14 6.08
C GLY A 24 2.89 -7.67 5.65
N VAL A 25 2.63 -7.63 4.34
CA VAL A 25 1.40 -7.07 3.76
C VAL A 25 0.91 -7.88 2.57
N LEU A 26 -0.40 -8.10 2.52
CA LEU A 26 -1.12 -8.77 1.44
C LEU A 26 -2.10 -7.77 0.82
N CYS A 27 -2.22 -7.71 -0.50
CA CYS A 27 -3.15 -6.79 -1.15
C CYS A 27 -3.93 -7.50 -2.26
N THR A 28 -5.25 -7.39 -2.21
CA THR A 28 -6.15 -7.88 -3.25
C THR A 28 -6.85 -6.69 -3.90
N ILE A 29 -6.83 -6.63 -5.23
CA ILE A 29 -7.39 -5.52 -6.03
C ILE A 29 -8.41 -6.11 -7.00
N SER A 30 -9.59 -5.49 -7.09
CA SER A 30 -10.63 -5.87 -8.04
C SER A 30 -10.27 -5.52 -9.49
N GLU A 31 -10.85 -6.24 -10.45
CA GLU A 31 -10.77 -5.89 -11.88
C GLU A 31 -11.22 -4.45 -12.14
N GLN A 32 -12.25 -3.98 -11.42
CA GLN A 32 -12.78 -2.63 -11.57
C GLN A 32 -11.76 -1.55 -11.16
N GLU A 33 -11.07 -1.75 -10.04
CA GLU A 33 -10.05 -0.79 -9.60
C GLU A 33 -8.79 -0.86 -10.47
N ILE A 34 -8.43 -2.05 -10.98
CA ILE A 34 -7.37 -2.18 -12.00
C ILE A 34 -7.73 -1.41 -13.27
N GLN A 35 -8.98 -1.52 -13.74
CA GLN A 35 -9.45 -0.76 -14.90
C GLN A 35 -9.36 0.75 -14.67
N LYS A 36 -9.72 1.21 -13.48
CA LYS A 36 -9.60 2.62 -13.08
C LYS A 36 -8.14 3.07 -13.04
N ALA A 37 -7.24 2.28 -12.44
CA ALA A 37 -5.81 2.56 -12.43
C ALA A 37 -5.23 2.69 -13.85
N TRP A 38 -5.64 1.81 -14.77
CA TRP A 38 -5.28 1.90 -16.19
C TRP A 38 -5.79 3.18 -16.84
N ARG A 39 -7.06 3.53 -16.60
CA ARG A 39 -7.66 4.77 -17.11
C ARG A 39 -6.88 5.99 -16.65
N ASP A 40 -6.60 6.09 -15.35
CA ASP A 40 -5.90 7.22 -14.75
C ASP A 40 -4.48 7.34 -15.29
N LYS A 41 -3.77 6.23 -15.51
CA LYS A 41 -2.41 6.26 -16.05
C LYS A 41 -2.36 6.55 -17.56
N ILE A 42 -3.28 6.02 -18.35
CA ILE A 42 -3.32 6.28 -19.80
C ILE A 42 -3.74 7.73 -20.08
N ILE A 43 -4.82 8.19 -19.43
CA ILE A 43 -5.37 9.54 -19.65
C ILE A 43 -4.57 10.59 -18.89
N GLY A 44 -4.31 10.38 -17.60
CA GLY A 44 -3.61 11.33 -16.75
C GLY A 44 -2.09 11.34 -16.92
N GLY A 45 -1.47 10.17 -17.18
CA GLY A 45 -0.03 10.08 -17.47
C GLY A 45 0.34 10.50 -18.89
N GLY A 46 -0.60 10.32 -19.83
CA GLY A 46 -0.48 10.75 -21.22
C GLY A 46 0.65 10.07 -22.01
N ILE A 47 1.24 8.97 -21.51
CA ILE A 47 2.35 8.27 -22.18
C ILE A 47 1.89 7.79 -23.56
N LEU A 48 0.76 7.08 -23.60
CA LEU A 48 0.20 6.59 -24.86
C LEU A 48 -0.10 7.74 -25.82
N GLU A 49 -0.72 8.82 -25.34
CA GLU A 49 -1.00 9.99 -26.18
C GLU A 49 0.27 10.61 -26.77
N LYS A 50 1.28 10.85 -25.92
CA LYS A 50 2.56 11.44 -26.33
C LYS A 50 3.26 10.57 -27.38
N GLN A 51 3.32 9.27 -27.15
CA GLN A 51 3.97 8.33 -28.06
C GLN A 51 3.22 8.24 -29.41
N LEU A 52 1.89 8.21 -29.38
CA LEU A 52 1.08 8.18 -30.61
C LEU A 52 1.19 9.47 -31.43
N LYS A 53 1.31 10.64 -30.79
CA LYS A 53 1.53 11.92 -31.51
C LYS A 53 2.89 12.00 -32.21
N LEU A 54 3.87 11.19 -31.81
CA LEU A 54 5.18 11.10 -32.45
C LEU A 54 5.20 10.16 -33.67
N VAL A 55 4.12 9.40 -33.90
CA VAL A 55 4.00 8.51 -35.06
C VAL A 55 4.01 9.32 -36.34
N GLN A 56 4.99 9.06 -37.20
CA GLN A 56 5.05 9.63 -38.53
C GLN A 56 4.13 8.81 -39.45
N LEU A 57 3.08 9.45 -39.96
CA LEU A 57 2.19 8.84 -40.93
C LEU A 57 2.78 8.98 -42.34
N PRO A 58 2.95 7.88 -43.09
CA PRO A 58 3.42 7.91 -44.47
C PRO A 58 2.51 8.74 -45.37
N ASN A 59 3.11 9.35 -46.39
CA ASN A 59 2.36 9.98 -47.46
C ASN A 59 1.53 8.94 -48.22
N LEU A 60 0.30 9.32 -48.57
CA LEU A 60 -0.63 8.51 -49.35
C LEU A 60 -0.58 8.99 -50.80
N GLY A 61 0.13 8.26 -51.66
CA GLY A 61 0.10 8.45 -53.10
C GLY A 61 -0.61 7.28 -53.77
N TYR A 62 -1.43 7.55 -54.78
CA TYR A 62 -2.18 6.52 -55.50
C TYR A 62 -1.62 6.38 -56.91
N GLY A 63 -1.00 5.25 -57.23
CA GLY A 63 -0.49 4.97 -58.58
C GLY A 63 -1.46 4.06 -59.33
N GLY A 64 -2.10 4.54 -60.40
CA GLY A 64 -2.90 3.73 -61.33
C GLY A 64 -4.34 4.22 -61.54
N GLY A 65 -4.78 4.27 -62.81
CA GLY A 65 -6.10 4.76 -63.24
C GLY A 65 -6.19 6.28 -63.38
N LEU A 66 -7.24 6.78 -64.05
CA LEU A 66 -7.48 8.21 -64.39
C LEU A 66 -7.48 9.16 -63.18
N LEU A 67 -7.81 8.67 -61.97
CA LEU A 67 -7.86 9.48 -60.73
C LEU A 67 -6.80 9.08 -59.71
N GLY A 68 -6.15 7.91 -59.85
CA GLY A 68 -5.09 7.50 -58.94
C GLY A 68 -3.94 8.49 -59.02
N SER A 69 -3.48 8.80 -60.23
CA SER A 69 -2.39 9.74 -60.51
C SER A 69 -2.65 11.19 -60.07
N LEU A 70 -3.87 11.54 -59.63
CA LEU A 70 -4.28 12.91 -59.33
C LEU A 70 -4.58 13.17 -57.86
N LEU A 71 -4.53 12.15 -56.99
CA LEU A 71 -4.73 12.28 -55.55
C LEU A 71 -3.43 11.99 -54.80
N SER A 72 -2.99 12.94 -53.98
CA SER A 72 -1.94 12.70 -52.99
C SER A 72 -2.29 13.36 -51.66
N VAL A 73 -1.98 12.67 -50.57
CA VAL A 73 -2.11 13.20 -49.22
C VAL A 73 -0.75 13.11 -48.55
N THR A 74 -0.23 14.24 -48.08
CA THR A 74 1.12 14.36 -47.53
C THR A 74 1.12 15.09 -46.21
N ASN A 75 2.23 14.99 -45.48
CA ASN A 75 2.40 15.67 -44.19
C ASN A 75 1.27 15.32 -43.19
N LEU A 76 0.89 14.04 -43.15
CA LEU A 76 -0.13 13.55 -42.23
C LEU A 76 0.43 13.56 -40.80
N ARG A 77 -0.24 14.24 -39.86
CA ARG A 77 0.18 14.25 -38.44
C ARG A 77 -1.00 14.11 -37.50
N ILE A 78 -0.83 13.32 -36.45
CA ILE A 78 -1.82 13.17 -35.39
C ILE A 78 -1.72 14.39 -34.48
N PHE A 79 -2.69 15.30 -34.53
CA PHE A 79 -2.68 16.50 -33.70
C PHE A 79 -3.48 16.31 -32.40
N SER A 80 -4.48 15.42 -32.39
CA SER A 80 -5.35 15.19 -31.24
C SER A 80 -5.79 13.73 -31.15
N ILE A 81 -5.91 13.25 -29.91
CA ILE A 81 -6.38 11.91 -29.56
C ILE A 81 -7.45 12.07 -28.49
N GLN A 82 -8.59 11.40 -28.67
CA GLN A 82 -9.68 11.41 -27.71
C GLN A 82 -9.91 9.97 -27.24
N PHE A 83 -9.83 9.72 -25.93
CA PHE A 83 -10.13 8.42 -25.33
C PHE A 83 -11.61 8.39 -24.92
N PHE A 84 -12.36 7.39 -25.40
CA PHE A 84 -13.77 7.22 -25.04
C PHE A 84 -13.95 6.18 -23.94
N GLU A 85 -13.25 5.05 -24.05
CA GLU A 85 -13.37 3.96 -23.11
C GLU A 85 -12.03 3.23 -22.97
N ILE A 86 -11.72 2.85 -21.73
CA ILE A 86 -10.60 1.98 -21.39
C ILE A 86 -11.18 0.88 -20.50
N SER A 87 -11.13 -0.34 -20.99
CA SER A 87 -11.71 -1.52 -20.34
C SER A 87 -10.62 -2.57 -20.14
N VAL A 88 -10.65 -3.23 -18.98
CA VAL A 88 -9.68 -4.28 -18.63
C VAL A 88 -10.43 -5.57 -18.36
N LYS A 89 -9.92 -6.67 -18.90
CA LYS A 89 -10.39 -8.02 -18.56
C LYS A 89 -9.22 -8.84 -18.05
N LEU A 90 -9.32 -9.35 -16.84
CA LEU A 90 -8.29 -10.20 -16.25
C LEU A 90 -8.31 -11.59 -16.89
N LYS A 91 -7.11 -12.10 -17.19
CA LYS A 91 -6.90 -13.44 -17.75
C LYS A 91 -6.16 -14.27 -16.69
N PRO A 92 -6.83 -15.25 -16.07
CA PRO A 92 -6.24 -16.04 -14.99
C PRO A 92 -4.87 -16.60 -15.35
N ASN A 93 -3.89 -16.42 -14.46
CA ASN A 93 -2.50 -16.88 -14.60
C ASN A 93 -1.73 -16.37 -15.83
N LEU A 94 -2.29 -15.41 -16.60
CA LEU A 94 -1.66 -14.88 -17.80
C LEU A 94 -1.36 -13.39 -17.68
N GLY A 95 -2.33 -12.60 -17.23
CA GLY A 95 -2.21 -11.15 -17.27
C GLY A 95 -3.57 -10.47 -17.44
N SER A 96 -3.61 -9.48 -18.31
CA SER A 96 -4.84 -8.73 -18.62
C SER A 96 -4.99 -8.50 -20.11
N GLN A 97 -6.23 -8.34 -20.56
CA GLN A 97 -6.56 -7.81 -21.87
C GLN A 97 -7.05 -6.38 -21.71
N LEU A 98 -6.39 -5.47 -22.41
CA LEU A 98 -6.74 -4.07 -22.44
C LEU A 98 -7.47 -3.76 -23.73
N ILE A 99 -8.63 -3.11 -23.62
CA ILE A 99 -9.45 -2.64 -24.73
C ILE A 99 -9.54 -1.12 -24.64
N ILE A 100 -9.07 -0.42 -25.66
CA ILE A 100 -9.08 1.05 -25.72
C ILE A 100 -9.89 1.49 -26.93
N LEU A 101 -10.94 2.28 -26.67
CA LEU A 101 -11.71 2.98 -27.69
C LEU A 101 -11.24 4.42 -27.75
N LEU A 102 -10.77 4.85 -28.92
CA LEU A 102 -10.22 6.18 -29.12
C LEU A 102 -10.54 6.74 -30.50
N LYS A 103 -10.53 8.07 -30.65
CA LYS A 103 -10.57 8.77 -31.93
C LYS A 103 -9.24 9.49 -32.16
N LEU A 104 -8.63 9.27 -33.32
CA LEU A 104 -7.52 10.07 -33.81
C LEU A 104 -8.04 11.20 -34.69
N ASN A 105 -7.49 12.39 -34.51
CA ASN A 105 -7.66 13.49 -35.44
C ASN A 105 -6.30 13.79 -36.09
N VAL A 106 -6.29 13.76 -37.41
CA VAL A 106 -5.12 13.86 -38.27
C VAL A 106 -5.27 15.05 -39.19
N ASP A 107 -4.26 15.92 -39.26
CA ASP A 107 -4.15 16.99 -40.24
C ASP A 107 -3.23 16.55 -41.39
N GLY A 108 -3.37 17.18 -42.54
CA GLY A 108 -2.45 16.97 -43.65
C GLY A 108 -2.73 17.89 -44.83
N ASN A 109 -1.90 17.72 -45.87
CA ASN A 109 -2.04 18.41 -47.13
C ASN A 109 -2.63 17.44 -48.16
N CYS A 110 -3.69 17.83 -48.84
CA CYS A 110 -4.30 17.08 -49.93
C CYS A 110 -4.06 17.82 -51.25
N LEU A 111 -3.64 17.07 -52.27
CA LEU A 111 -3.50 17.54 -53.64
C LEU A 111 -4.44 16.71 -54.50
N LEU A 112 -5.45 17.34 -55.09
CA LEU A 112 -6.48 16.71 -55.91
C LEU A 112 -6.59 17.46 -57.25
N ASN A 113 -6.30 16.81 -58.38
CA ASN A 113 -6.38 17.42 -59.72
C ASN A 113 -5.65 18.78 -59.81
N LEU A 114 -4.44 18.89 -59.23
CA LEU A 114 -3.62 20.12 -59.14
C LEU A 114 -4.09 21.19 -58.13
N LEU A 115 -5.22 20.98 -57.44
CA LEU A 115 -5.67 21.84 -56.36
C LEU A 115 -5.09 21.36 -55.03
N SER A 116 -4.40 22.24 -54.32
CA SER A 116 -3.93 21.99 -52.96
C SER A 116 -4.94 22.47 -51.93
N GLY A 117 -5.09 21.71 -50.85
CA GLY A 117 -5.96 22.04 -49.73
C GLY A 117 -5.51 21.34 -48.46
N LEU A 118 -6.02 21.82 -47.33
CA LEU A 118 -5.82 21.16 -46.04
C LEU A 118 -6.89 20.10 -45.82
N ILE A 119 -6.50 18.96 -45.29
CA ILE A 119 -7.40 17.86 -44.98
C ILE A 119 -7.40 17.59 -43.48
N ASN A 120 -8.61 17.38 -42.94
CA ASN A 120 -8.82 16.91 -41.58
C ASN A 120 -9.46 15.53 -41.64
N ILE A 121 -8.82 14.57 -40.97
CA ILE A 121 -9.27 13.19 -40.94
C ILE A 121 -9.55 12.81 -39.49
N SER A 122 -10.76 12.31 -39.21
CA SER A 122 -11.09 11.70 -37.93
C SER A 122 -11.25 10.19 -38.11
N VAL A 123 -10.57 9.41 -37.28
CA VAL A 123 -10.57 7.95 -37.33
C VAL A 123 -10.94 7.38 -35.97
N ASP A 124 -12.03 6.63 -35.91
CA ASP A 124 -12.39 5.85 -34.71
C ASP A 124 -11.59 4.55 -34.69
N LEU A 125 -11.00 4.21 -33.55
CA LEU A 125 -10.13 3.05 -33.38
C LEU A 125 -10.56 2.26 -32.14
N ARG A 126 -10.51 0.93 -32.29
CA ARG A 126 -10.56 -0.02 -31.17
C ARG A 126 -9.25 -0.79 -31.14
N LEU A 127 -8.45 -0.51 -30.12
CA LEU A 127 -7.19 -1.18 -29.86
C LEU A 127 -7.41 -2.27 -28.81
N ASN A 128 -7.01 -3.51 -29.11
CA ASN A 128 -6.98 -4.61 -28.15
C ASN A 128 -5.53 -5.07 -27.98
N VAL A 129 -5.05 -5.13 -26.74
CA VAL A 129 -3.69 -5.59 -26.41
C VAL A 129 -3.75 -6.55 -25.23
N ASP A 130 -3.10 -7.71 -25.36
CA ASP A 130 -2.89 -8.60 -24.23
C ASP A 130 -1.59 -8.18 -23.51
N ILE A 131 -1.66 -7.93 -22.22
CA ILE A 131 -0.50 -7.60 -21.37
C ILE A 131 -0.26 -8.80 -20.47
N CYS A 132 0.74 -9.62 -20.83
CA CYS A 132 1.09 -10.82 -20.09
C CYS A 132 2.12 -10.53 -18.99
N LEU A 133 2.03 -11.29 -17.90
CA LEU A 133 3.08 -11.35 -16.90
C LEU A 133 4.29 -12.11 -17.47
N GLY A 134 5.46 -11.49 -17.38
CA GLY A 134 6.74 -12.08 -17.72
C GLY A 134 7.48 -12.59 -16.48
N THR A 135 8.80 -12.53 -16.53
CA THR A 135 9.65 -12.96 -15.41
C THR A 135 9.64 -11.92 -14.29
N PHE A 136 9.69 -12.40 -13.05
CA PHE A 136 9.96 -11.58 -11.89
C PHE A 136 11.46 -11.60 -11.61
N SER A 137 12.12 -10.44 -11.65
CA SER A 137 13.55 -10.32 -11.37
C SER A 137 13.87 -8.97 -10.74
N LYS A 138 14.82 -8.95 -9.80
CA LYS A 138 15.26 -7.73 -9.11
C LYS A 138 14.08 -6.90 -8.58
N GLU A 139 13.12 -7.56 -7.94
CA GLU A 139 11.94 -6.91 -7.32
C GLU A 139 10.99 -6.22 -8.32
N THR A 140 11.15 -6.51 -9.61
CA THR A 140 10.32 -5.95 -10.68
C THR A 140 9.72 -7.06 -11.53
N ILE A 141 8.50 -6.83 -12.03
CA ILE A 141 7.85 -7.72 -12.97
C ILE A 141 8.11 -7.21 -14.38
N GLN A 142 8.57 -8.09 -15.26
CA GLN A 142 8.56 -7.81 -16.69
C GLN A 142 7.14 -7.96 -17.24
N PHE A 143 6.66 -6.96 -17.99
CA PHE A 143 5.38 -7.06 -18.69
C PHE A 143 5.61 -7.24 -20.18
N VAL A 144 4.93 -8.22 -20.78
CA VAL A 144 5.11 -8.60 -22.19
C VAL A 144 3.81 -8.34 -22.96
N PRO A 145 3.76 -7.30 -23.81
CA PRO A 145 2.59 -6.99 -24.60
C PRO A 145 2.49 -7.89 -25.83
N ASN A 146 1.50 -8.78 -25.85
CA ASN A 146 1.22 -9.73 -26.91
C ASN A 146 -0.10 -9.41 -27.62
N ASN A 147 -0.31 -10.03 -28.78
CA ASN A 147 -1.58 -10.01 -29.52
C ASN A 147 -2.21 -8.61 -29.68
N CYS A 148 -1.41 -7.61 -30.05
CA CYS A 148 -1.96 -6.30 -30.39
C CYS A 148 -2.75 -6.40 -31.70
N SER A 149 -4.03 -6.09 -31.63
CA SER A 149 -4.90 -5.97 -32.79
C SER A 149 -5.61 -4.63 -32.73
N MET A 150 -5.82 -4.03 -33.90
CA MET A 150 -6.52 -2.76 -34.00
C MET A 150 -7.59 -2.85 -35.07
N THR A 151 -8.82 -2.51 -34.69
CA THR A 151 -9.95 -2.37 -35.61
C THR A 151 -10.14 -0.91 -35.92
N VAL A 152 -10.14 -0.58 -37.21
CA VAL A 152 -10.41 0.78 -37.69
C VAL A 152 -11.92 0.91 -37.96
N GLY A 153 -12.56 1.80 -37.22
CA GLY A 153 -14.00 2.08 -37.28
C GLY A 153 -14.35 3.08 -38.38
N ALA A 154 -15.14 4.09 -38.02
CA ALA A 154 -15.53 5.15 -38.95
C ALA A 154 -14.34 6.04 -39.31
N ILE A 155 -14.28 6.47 -40.58
CA ILE A 155 -13.28 7.39 -41.10
C ILE A 155 -14.02 8.54 -41.76
N ASN A 156 -13.88 9.73 -41.17
CA ASN A 156 -14.44 10.96 -41.72
C ASN A 156 -13.30 11.80 -42.29
N VAL A 157 -13.41 12.17 -43.56
CA VAL A 157 -12.38 12.93 -44.27
C VAL A 157 -13.01 14.22 -44.77
N ASN A 158 -12.52 15.35 -44.27
CA ASN A 158 -13.00 16.67 -44.63
C ASN A 158 -11.88 17.45 -45.31
N LEU A 159 -12.14 17.93 -46.53
CA LEU A 159 -11.29 18.90 -47.20
C LEU A 159 -11.72 20.30 -46.75
N LEU A 160 -10.81 21.11 -46.22
CA LEU A 160 -11.17 22.45 -45.72
C LEU A 160 -11.54 23.41 -46.84
N SER A 161 -11.08 23.14 -48.06
CA SER A 161 -11.34 23.95 -49.25
C SER A 161 -12.63 23.57 -50.00
N GLY A 162 -13.40 22.58 -49.54
CA GLY A 162 -14.64 22.16 -50.22
C GLY A 162 -15.04 20.70 -49.97
N LEU A 163 -15.86 20.12 -50.85
CA LEU A 163 -16.28 18.72 -50.74
C LEU A 163 -15.22 17.78 -51.33
N LEU A 164 -14.89 16.72 -50.61
CA LEU A 164 -14.02 15.66 -51.11
C LEU A 164 -14.86 14.64 -51.92
N PRO A 165 -14.44 14.25 -53.14
CA PRO A 165 -15.13 13.19 -53.88
C PRO A 165 -15.19 11.88 -53.11
N ILE A 166 -16.31 11.16 -53.20
CA ILE A 166 -16.53 9.89 -52.49
C ILE A 166 -15.43 8.87 -52.80
N GLN A 167 -14.95 8.82 -54.05
CA GLN A 167 -13.88 7.93 -54.46
C GLN A 167 -12.56 8.25 -53.73
N ALA A 168 -12.23 9.53 -53.57
CA ALA A 168 -11.04 9.95 -52.83
C ALA A 168 -11.16 9.61 -51.34
N GLN A 169 -12.35 9.79 -50.76
CA GLN A 169 -12.62 9.39 -49.37
C GLN A 169 -12.41 7.87 -49.17
N MET A 170 -12.89 7.05 -50.10
CA MET A 170 -12.71 5.59 -50.05
C MET A 170 -11.24 5.19 -50.16
N LEU A 171 -10.48 5.81 -51.07
CA LEU A 171 -9.04 5.53 -51.25
C LEU A 171 -8.24 5.88 -49.99
N ILE A 172 -8.46 7.07 -49.42
CA ILE A 172 -7.83 7.50 -48.16
C ILE A 172 -8.22 6.55 -47.03
N GLY A 173 -9.50 6.22 -46.93
CA GLY A 173 -10.01 5.29 -45.92
C GLY A 173 -9.35 3.91 -46.00
N ASN A 174 -9.22 3.33 -47.19
CA ASN A 174 -8.60 2.02 -47.39
C ASN A 174 -7.11 2.02 -47.04
N SER A 175 -6.38 3.07 -47.43
CA SER A 175 -4.97 3.21 -47.05
C SER A 175 -4.78 3.30 -45.54
N LEU A 176 -5.60 4.11 -44.86
CA LEU A 176 -5.56 4.23 -43.40
C LEU A 176 -5.91 2.91 -42.70
N ARG A 177 -6.91 2.17 -43.21
CA ARG A 177 -7.29 0.84 -42.67
C ARG A 177 -6.14 -0.17 -42.74
N GLY A 178 -5.37 -0.17 -43.82
CA GLY A 178 -4.22 -1.07 -43.96
C GLY A 178 -2.99 -0.62 -43.16
N MET A 179 -2.77 0.69 -43.05
CA MET A 179 -1.55 1.25 -42.50
C MET A 179 -1.58 1.44 -40.98
N LEU A 180 -2.68 1.97 -40.44
CA LEU A 180 -2.74 2.35 -39.03
C LEU A 180 -2.42 1.17 -38.09
N PRO A 181 -2.94 -0.07 -38.30
CA PRO A 181 -2.61 -1.18 -37.41
C PRO A 181 -1.10 -1.45 -37.29
N CYS A 182 -0.38 -1.35 -38.41
CA CYS A 182 1.07 -1.58 -38.46
C CYS A 182 1.88 -0.48 -37.74
N LEU A 183 1.38 0.76 -37.73
CA LEU A 183 2.07 1.88 -37.09
C LEU A 183 1.72 2.04 -35.61
N ILE A 184 0.44 1.88 -35.27
CA ILE A 184 -0.07 2.17 -33.93
C ILE A 184 0.25 1.04 -32.95
N CYS A 185 0.16 -0.23 -33.38
CA CYS A 185 0.39 -1.36 -32.47
C CYS A 185 1.79 -1.38 -31.84
N PRO A 186 2.91 -1.25 -32.58
CA PRO A 186 4.23 -1.22 -31.99
C PRO A 186 4.40 -0.12 -30.94
N VAL A 187 3.94 1.09 -31.25
CA VAL A 187 4.01 2.24 -30.36
C VAL A 187 3.13 2.07 -29.12
N ALA A 188 1.92 1.55 -29.30
CA ALA A 188 1.03 1.26 -28.19
C ALA A 188 1.61 0.20 -27.25
N LYS A 189 2.20 -0.88 -27.79
CA LYS A 189 2.86 -1.91 -26.98
C LYS A 189 3.96 -1.32 -26.09
N GLU A 190 4.82 -0.47 -26.65
CA GLU A 190 5.89 0.18 -25.90
C GLU A 190 5.34 1.13 -24.81
N ALA A 191 4.38 1.97 -25.16
CA ALA A 191 3.74 2.88 -24.21
C ALA A 191 3.06 2.15 -23.05
N LEU A 192 2.40 1.02 -23.34
CA LEU A 192 1.74 0.20 -22.32
C LEU A 192 2.75 -0.46 -21.37
N VAL A 193 3.90 -0.93 -21.87
CA VAL A 193 4.97 -1.46 -21.01
C VAL A 193 5.47 -0.40 -20.04
N GLN A 194 5.74 0.81 -20.52
CA GLN A 194 6.16 1.92 -19.66
C GLN A 194 5.09 2.26 -18.60
N THR A 195 3.81 2.22 -19.00
CA THR A 195 2.69 2.46 -18.11
C THR A 195 2.60 1.41 -16.99
N THR A 196 2.75 0.13 -17.32
CA THR A 196 2.70 -0.94 -16.31
C THR A 196 3.91 -0.88 -15.37
N ILE A 197 5.10 -0.56 -15.88
CA ILE A 197 6.30 -0.37 -15.05
C ILE A 197 6.05 0.76 -14.03
N GLN A 198 5.52 1.91 -14.47
CA GLN A 198 5.21 3.00 -13.55
C GLN A 198 4.16 2.62 -12.50
N MET A 199 3.16 1.82 -12.90
CA MET A 199 2.11 1.35 -12.01
C MET A 199 2.68 0.44 -10.90
N PHE A 200 3.46 -0.58 -11.25
CA PHE A 200 3.98 -1.52 -10.25
C PHE A 200 5.18 -0.99 -9.46
N ASN A 201 6.01 -0.12 -10.04
CA ASN A 201 7.14 0.49 -9.32
C ASN A 201 6.69 1.36 -8.14
N SER A 202 5.44 1.84 -8.12
CA SER A 202 4.89 2.56 -6.96
C SER A 202 4.90 1.72 -5.67
N ILE A 203 4.78 0.39 -5.80
CA ILE A 203 4.80 -0.55 -4.68
C ILE A 203 6.18 -0.59 -4.03
N ASN A 204 7.24 -0.54 -4.85
CA ASN A 204 8.63 -0.56 -4.42
C ASN A 204 9.05 0.81 -3.86
N SER A 205 8.44 1.19 -2.75
CA SER A 205 8.54 2.51 -2.14
C SER A 205 9.22 2.47 -0.77
N LEU A 206 9.86 3.59 -0.43
CA LEU A 206 10.43 3.84 0.87
C LEU A 206 9.58 4.91 1.57
N ALA A 207 8.89 4.51 2.62
CA ALA A 207 7.99 5.38 3.38
C ALA A 207 8.63 5.79 4.73
N PRO A 208 8.57 7.08 5.12
CA PRO A 208 9.11 7.53 6.40
C PRO A 208 8.23 7.09 7.57
N LEU A 209 8.85 6.55 8.62
CA LEU A 209 8.20 6.25 9.91
C LEU A 209 8.50 7.38 10.90
N GLY A 210 7.97 8.57 10.59
CA GLY A 210 8.28 9.80 11.33
C GLY A 210 9.78 10.09 11.32
N THR A 211 10.35 10.38 12.49
CA THR A 211 11.80 10.58 12.69
C THR A 211 12.51 9.33 13.19
N LEU A 212 11.83 8.18 13.25
CA LEU A 212 12.36 6.94 13.84
C LEU A 212 13.06 6.04 12.82
N GLY A 213 12.65 6.14 11.55
CA GLY A 213 13.23 5.33 10.49
C GLY A 213 12.43 5.35 9.21
N THR A 214 12.59 4.29 8.43
CA THR A 214 11.92 4.09 7.15
C THR A 214 11.40 2.67 7.03
N ILE A 215 10.24 2.53 6.38
CA ILE A 215 9.66 1.26 5.98
C ILE A 215 9.82 1.13 4.47
N ARG A 216 10.42 0.04 4.01
CA ARG A 216 10.54 -0.31 2.61
C ARG A 216 9.52 -1.39 2.29
N TYR A 217 8.66 -1.09 1.33
CA TYR A 217 7.74 -2.06 0.73
C TYR A 217 8.35 -2.57 -0.56
N THR A 218 8.32 -3.88 -0.75
CA THR A 218 8.84 -4.53 -1.95
C THR A 218 7.89 -5.62 -2.38
N LEU A 219 7.64 -5.74 -3.67
CA LEU A 219 6.86 -6.88 -4.17
C LEU A 219 7.64 -8.19 -3.95
N ALA A 220 6.99 -9.20 -3.38
CA ALA A 220 7.60 -10.50 -3.09
C ALA A 220 7.82 -11.35 -4.34
N GLY A 221 6.97 -11.19 -5.35
CA GLY A 221 6.96 -12.05 -6.53
C GLY A 221 5.93 -11.62 -7.56
N SER A 222 5.73 -12.48 -8.56
CA SER A 222 4.69 -12.25 -9.58
C SER A 222 3.29 -12.23 -8.95
N PRO A 223 2.40 -11.29 -9.34
CA PRO A 223 1.04 -11.24 -8.84
C PRO A 223 0.25 -12.49 -9.23
N ALA A 224 -0.63 -12.95 -8.34
CA ALA A 224 -1.60 -13.95 -8.69
C ALA A 224 -2.81 -13.25 -9.33
N ILE A 225 -3.14 -13.62 -10.56
CA ILE A 225 -4.26 -13.03 -11.31
C ILE A 225 -5.35 -14.07 -11.45
N THR A 226 -6.55 -13.74 -10.97
CA THR A 226 -7.77 -14.51 -11.16
C THR A 226 -8.63 -13.89 -12.26
N GLY A 227 -9.85 -14.38 -12.45
CA GLY A 227 -10.79 -13.76 -13.40
C GLY A 227 -11.43 -12.47 -12.88
N GLN A 228 -11.16 -12.08 -11.62
CA GLN A 228 -11.83 -10.95 -10.96
C GLN A 228 -10.87 -10.11 -10.10
N THR A 229 -9.71 -10.65 -9.74
CA THR A 229 -8.77 -10.03 -8.79
C THR A 229 -7.32 -10.13 -9.24
N VAL A 230 -6.53 -9.18 -8.75
CA VAL A 230 -5.07 -9.20 -8.74
C VAL A 230 -4.62 -9.22 -7.30
N ASP A 231 -3.92 -10.28 -6.91
CA ASP A 231 -3.40 -10.49 -5.57
C ASP A 231 -1.88 -10.25 -5.54
N LEU A 232 -1.44 -9.43 -4.60
CA LEU A 232 -0.06 -8.99 -4.40
C LEU A 232 0.44 -9.42 -3.02
N ASN A 233 1.65 -9.96 -3.01
CA ASN A 233 2.39 -10.25 -1.80
C ASN A 233 3.48 -9.20 -1.64
N ILE A 234 3.52 -8.51 -0.51
CA ILE A 234 4.44 -7.40 -0.26
C ILE A 234 5.32 -7.73 0.96
N ILE A 235 6.62 -7.78 0.72
CA ILE A 235 7.66 -7.89 1.75
C ILE A 235 7.86 -6.51 2.37
N VAL A 236 8.07 -6.50 3.69
CA VAL A 236 8.32 -5.28 4.43
C VAL A 236 9.67 -5.34 5.12
N ALA A 237 10.48 -4.31 4.96
CA ALA A 237 11.74 -4.15 5.69
C ALA A 237 11.74 -2.83 6.45
N VAL A 238 12.16 -2.86 7.72
CA VAL A 238 12.21 -1.66 8.56
C VAL A 238 13.65 -1.33 8.90
N ARG A 239 14.02 -0.07 8.68
CA ARG A 239 15.36 0.45 8.99
C ARG A 239 15.24 1.62 9.95
N LEU A 240 16.02 1.59 11.03
CA LEU A 240 16.05 2.67 12.02
C LEU A 240 16.96 3.81 11.57
N MET A 241 16.67 5.03 12.02
CA MET A 241 17.50 6.21 11.71
C MET A 241 18.93 6.09 12.23
N GLU A 242 19.11 5.49 13.41
CA GLU A 242 20.42 5.29 14.06
C GLU A 242 21.27 4.22 13.35
N GLY A 243 20.75 3.59 12.30
CA GLY A 243 21.33 2.42 11.67
C GLY A 243 20.76 1.11 12.22
N GLY A 244 20.90 0.04 11.45
CA GLY A 244 20.34 -1.27 11.79
C GLY A 244 19.01 -1.57 11.12
N SER A 245 18.83 -2.83 10.72
CA SER A 245 17.60 -3.41 10.22
C SER A 245 16.85 -4.10 11.35
N VAL A 246 15.53 -3.98 11.37
CA VAL A 246 14.70 -4.71 12.32
C VAL A 246 14.17 -5.97 11.64
N ASN A 247 14.46 -7.11 12.24
CA ASN A 247 13.97 -8.40 11.73
C ASN A 247 12.49 -8.54 12.08
N ILE A 248 11.67 -8.80 11.07
CA ILE A 248 10.27 -9.19 11.27
C ILE A 248 10.25 -10.71 11.44
N PRO A 249 9.66 -11.24 12.52
CA PRO A 249 9.56 -12.69 12.67
C PRO A 249 8.78 -13.30 11.51
N ALA A 250 9.34 -14.34 10.89
CA ALA A 250 8.66 -15.09 9.84
C ALA A 250 7.33 -15.66 10.37
N ASN A 251 6.26 -15.51 9.58
CA ASN A 251 4.96 -16.01 9.96
C ASN A 251 4.92 -17.53 9.81
N LEU A 252 4.67 -18.24 10.91
CA LEU A 252 4.57 -19.70 10.91
C LEU A 252 3.22 -20.20 10.36
N THR A 253 2.22 -19.33 10.28
CA THR A 253 0.87 -19.66 9.83
C THR A 253 0.56 -18.95 8.51
N PRO A 254 0.19 -19.70 7.45
CA PRO A 254 -0.32 -19.11 6.22
C PRO A 254 -1.63 -18.39 6.54
N VAL A 255 -1.65 -17.07 6.37
CA VAL A 255 -2.88 -16.29 6.48
C VAL A 255 -3.47 -16.13 5.08
N ALA A 256 -4.78 -16.37 4.97
CA ALA A 256 -5.49 -16.27 3.70
C ALA A 256 -5.43 -14.82 3.16
N LEU A 257 -5.33 -14.71 1.83
CA LEU A 257 -5.41 -13.41 1.14
C LEU A 257 -6.74 -12.73 1.49
N PRO A 258 -6.73 -11.40 1.70
CA PRO A 258 -7.93 -10.66 2.05
C PRO A 258 -9.00 -10.78 0.95
N ARG A 259 -10.17 -11.34 1.28
CA ARG A 259 -11.30 -11.32 0.35
C ARG A 259 -11.80 -9.88 0.17
N LEU A 260 -12.29 -9.59 -1.03
CA LEU A 260 -12.85 -8.29 -1.34
C LEU A 260 -14.21 -8.06 -0.68
N ASP A 261 -15.06 -9.08 -0.48
CA ASP A 261 -16.35 -8.96 0.21
C ASP A 261 -17.19 -7.71 -0.16
N GLY A 262 -17.19 -7.33 -1.44
CA GLY A 262 -17.90 -6.13 -1.95
C GLY A 262 -17.07 -4.84 -2.04
N TYR A 263 -15.85 -4.85 -1.52
CA TYR A 263 -14.86 -3.76 -1.63
C TYR A 263 -14.04 -3.86 -2.93
N MET A 264 -13.40 -2.77 -3.33
CA MET A 264 -12.58 -2.66 -4.54
C MET A 264 -11.12 -3.02 -4.28
N VAL A 265 -10.61 -2.72 -3.09
CA VAL A 265 -9.26 -3.12 -2.63
C VAL A 265 -9.35 -3.61 -1.20
N SER A 266 -8.52 -4.59 -0.87
CA SER A 266 -8.37 -5.10 0.49
C SER A 266 -6.89 -5.32 0.80
N LEU A 267 -6.39 -4.64 1.83
CA LEU A 267 -5.00 -4.65 2.28
C LEU A 267 -4.92 -5.30 3.66
N GLY A 268 -4.35 -6.50 3.72
CA GLY A 268 -4.08 -7.24 4.95
C GLY A 268 -2.70 -6.91 5.50
N ILE A 269 -2.62 -6.56 6.78
CA ILE A 269 -1.41 -6.22 7.52
C ILE A 269 -1.23 -7.24 8.64
N HIS A 270 -0.09 -7.93 8.63
CA HIS A 270 0.13 -9.04 9.55
C HIS A 270 0.37 -8.58 10.99
N GLN A 271 -0.12 -9.36 11.97
CA GLN A 271 0.07 -9.07 13.40
C GLN A 271 1.55 -8.94 13.79
N SER A 272 2.41 -9.78 13.24
CA SER A 272 3.87 -9.77 13.48
C SER A 272 4.51 -8.44 13.08
N PHE A 273 4.14 -7.93 11.90
CA PHE A 273 4.60 -6.63 11.44
C PHE A 273 4.08 -5.49 12.33
N LEU A 274 2.80 -5.51 12.71
CA LEU A 274 2.24 -4.52 13.65
C LEU A 274 2.96 -4.55 15.01
N SER A 275 3.28 -5.73 15.53
CA SER A 275 4.01 -5.90 16.79
C SER A 275 5.39 -5.25 16.73
N VAL A 276 6.12 -5.48 15.63
CA VAL A 276 7.44 -4.86 15.39
C VAL A 276 7.32 -3.34 15.31
N ILE A 277 6.38 -2.82 14.51
CA ILE A 277 6.22 -1.38 14.37
C ILE A 277 5.79 -0.71 15.67
N LEU A 278 4.89 -1.31 16.45
CA LEU A 278 4.53 -0.80 17.77
C LEU A 278 5.73 -0.74 18.71
N SER A 279 6.63 -1.73 18.67
CA SER A 279 7.85 -1.70 19.49
C SER A 279 8.83 -0.59 19.11
N ILE A 280 8.76 -0.10 17.87
CA ILE A 280 9.57 1.03 17.38
C ILE A 280 8.90 2.35 17.72
N LEU A 281 7.58 2.44 17.50
CA LEU A 281 6.80 3.65 17.75
C LEU A 281 6.74 3.97 19.24
N ILE A 282 6.44 2.97 20.10
CA ILE A 282 6.34 3.14 21.55
C ILE A 282 7.75 3.16 22.16
N ASN A 283 8.50 4.21 21.82
CA ASN A 283 9.81 4.51 22.39
C ASN A 283 9.68 5.68 23.37
N LEU A 284 9.29 5.36 24.61
CA LEU A 284 9.09 6.33 25.67
C LEU A 284 10.32 6.42 26.56
N SER A 285 10.79 7.65 26.80
CA SER A 285 11.65 7.90 27.95
C SER A 285 10.84 7.64 29.24
N PRO A 286 11.39 6.92 30.23
CA PRO A 286 10.68 6.61 31.46
C PRO A 286 10.14 7.87 32.13
N PRO A 287 8.81 8.10 32.21
CA PRO A 287 8.29 9.29 32.87
C PRO A 287 8.56 9.18 34.37
N VAL A 288 9.16 10.24 34.91
CA VAL A 288 9.44 10.41 36.34
C VAL A 288 8.81 11.72 36.79
N PHE A 289 7.95 11.67 37.79
CA PHE A 289 7.30 12.86 38.30
C PHE A 289 7.09 12.78 39.81
N THR A 290 7.02 13.96 40.42
CA THR A 290 6.61 14.08 41.82
C THR A 290 5.09 14.13 41.87
N CYS A 291 4.50 13.27 42.69
CA CYS A 291 3.06 13.21 42.88
C CYS A 291 2.55 14.50 43.55
N ASN A 292 1.82 15.28 42.78
CA ASN A 292 1.07 16.47 43.21
C ASN A 292 -0.24 16.55 42.39
N GLN A 293 -1.17 17.43 42.78
CA GLN A 293 -2.49 17.55 42.14
C GLN A 293 -2.44 18.08 40.70
N GLU A 294 -1.38 18.81 40.33
CA GLU A 294 -1.20 19.33 38.97
C GLU A 294 -0.84 18.22 37.99
N MET A 295 0.07 17.33 38.40
CA MET A 295 0.52 16.19 37.60
C MET A 295 -0.49 15.04 37.65
N PHE A 296 -1.11 14.79 38.80
CA PHE A 296 -2.10 13.73 38.97
C PHE A 296 -3.17 14.17 39.97
N SER A 297 -4.39 14.41 39.48
CA SER A 297 -5.51 14.92 40.29
C SER A 297 -5.82 14.02 41.51
N GLU A 298 -5.68 12.70 41.35
CA GLU A 298 -5.90 11.71 42.41
C GLU A 298 -4.64 11.41 43.25
N CYS A 299 -3.60 12.26 43.18
CA CYS A 299 -2.37 12.04 43.95
C CYS A 299 -2.63 11.87 45.46
N ASN A 300 -3.60 12.58 46.03
CA ASN A 300 -3.97 12.40 47.44
C ASN A 300 -4.53 11.00 47.71
N GLN A 301 -5.33 10.45 46.80
CA GLN A 301 -5.86 9.09 46.92
C GLN A 301 -4.72 8.06 46.81
N LEU A 302 -3.74 8.30 45.94
CA LEU A 302 -2.57 7.45 45.81
C LEU A 302 -1.74 7.44 47.10
N LYS A 303 -1.50 8.61 47.68
CA LYS A 303 -0.85 8.76 48.99
C LYS A 303 -1.65 8.06 50.08
N ASN A 304 -2.96 8.27 50.14
CA ASN A 304 -3.83 7.63 51.13
C ASN A 304 -3.89 6.11 50.99
N ALA A 305 -3.67 5.56 49.79
CA ALA A 305 -3.57 4.13 49.59
C ALA A 305 -2.19 3.57 49.99
N ILE A 306 -1.11 4.34 49.81
CA ILE A 306 0.27 3.90 50.04
C ILE A 306 0.73 4.10 51.49
N PHE A 307 0.55 5.29 52.06
CA PHE A 307 1.11 5.63 53.39
C PHE A 307 0.62 4.71 54.52
N PRO A 308 -0.64 4.24 54.56
CA PRO A 308 -1.08 3.27 55.55
C PRO A 308 -0.39 1.90 55.44
N LEU A 309 0.22 1.58 54.29
CA LEU A 309 0.94 0.33 54.06
C LEU A 309 2.37 0.39 54.62
N ILE A 310 2.84 1.56 55.03
CA ILE A 310 4.18 1.77 55.58
C ILE A 310 4.15 1.48 57.09
N PRO A 311 4.97 0.54 57.60
CA PRO A 311 5.07 0.28 59.03
C PRO A 311 5.53 1.53 59.77
N SER A 312 4.98 1.74 60.97
CA SER A 312 5.39 2.83 61.87
C SER A 312 6.86 2.77 62.27
N SER A 313 7.51 1.59 62.15
CA SER A 313 8.94 1.39 62.37
C SER A 313 9.82 1.83 61.20
N CYS A 314 9.26 2.27 60.06
CA CYS A 314 10.05 2.80 58.95
C CYS A 314 10.59 4.20 59.30
N SER A 315 11.76 4.26 59.94
CA SER A 315 12.47 5.52 60.21
C SER A 315 12.76 6.37 58.96
N PRO A 316 13.04 5.82 57.76
CA PRO A 316 13.26 6.64 56.57
C PRO A 316 11.97 7.10 55.86
N CYS A 317 10.77 6.81 56.40
CA CYS A 317 9.49 7.08 55.74
C CYS A 317 8.58 8.08 56.50
N PRO A 318 8.85 9.40 56.47
CA PRO A 318 7.90 10.39 56.97
C PRO A 318 6.60 10.39 56.15
N SER A 319 5.45 10.51 56.79
CA SER A 319 4.13 10.61 56.11
C SER A 319 3.95 11.87 55.27
N SER A 320 4.78 12.90 55.48
CA SER A 320 4.80 14.15 54.71
C SER A 320 5.77 14.14 53.53
N SER A 321 6.55 13.07 53.34
CA SER A 321 7.54 13.01 52.26
C SER A 321 6.89 13.05 50.87
N PRO A 322 7.45 13.80 49.91
CA PRO A 322 6.99 13.76 48.53
C PRO A 322 7.13 12.35 47.95
N LEU A 323 6.05 11.87 47.33
CA LEU A 323 6.02 10.59 46.61
C LEU A 323 6.44 10.83 45.17
N ILE A 324 7.42 10.08 44.69
CA ILE A 324 7.90 10.11 43.31
C ILE A 324 7.53 8.82 42.62
N VAL A 325 6.98 8.95 41.42
CA VAL A 325 6.54 7.83 40.59
C VAL A 325 7.42 7.80 39.35
N LYS A 326 7.97 6.63 39.07
CA LYS A 326 8.71 6.35 37.84
C LYS A 326 8.09 5.16 37.13
N LEU A 327 7.73 5.34 35.87
CA LEU A 327 7.13 4.29 35.05
C LEU A 327 8.16 3.85 34.00
N VAL A 328 8.40 2.54 33.89
CA VAL A 328 9.42 1.98 32.99
C VAL A 328 8.81 0.83 32.20
N LEU A 329 8.82 0.90 30.88
CA LEU A 329 8.48 -0.25 30.05
C LEU A 329 9.53 -1.34 30.24
N SER A 330 9.11 -2.55 30.62
CA SER A 330 10.03 -3.65 30.91
C SER A 330 10.27 -4.56 29.71
N GLU A 331 9.30 -4.65 28.80
CA GLU A 331 9.34 -5.54 27.65
C GLU A 331 8.73 -4.86 26.41
N ARG A 332 8.90 -5.50 25.24
CA ARG A 332 8.33 -5.01 23.99
C ARG A 332 6.80 -5.14 24.00
N PRO A 333 6.07 -4.18 23.41
CA PRO A 333 4.63 -4.29 23.24
C PRO A 333 4.28 -5.54 22.43
N LEU A 334 3.17 -6.19 22.81
CA LEU A 334 2.62 -7.31 22.05
C LEU A 334 1.22 -6.94 21.58
N ILE A 335 0.95 -7.12 20.30
CA ILE A 335 -0.40 -6.98 19.74
C ILE A 335 -0.99 -8.36 19.47
N LEU A 336 -2.26 -8.52 19.86
CA LEU A 336 -3.09 -9.68 19.57
C LEU A 336 -4.30 -9.23 18.76
N LEU A 337 -4.48 -9.80 17.58
CA LEU A 337 -5.62 -9.59 16.71
C LEU A 337 -6.51 -10.82 16.76
N GLU A 338 -7.73 -10.63 17.23
CA GLU A 338 -8.81 -11.61 17.29
C GLU A 338 -9.99 -11.06 16.48
N ASP A 339 -10.92 -11.91 16.06
CA ASP A 339 -12.04 -11.47 15.23
C ASP A 339 -12.82 -10.32 15.90
N GLY A 340 -12.77 -9.14 15.27
CA GLY A 340 -13.39 -7.91 15.76
C GLY A 340 -12.70 -7.22 16.96
N LYS A 341 -11.60 -7.77 17.51
CA LYS A 341 -10.92 -7.20 18.67
C LYS A 341 -9.40 -7.14 18.49
N ALA A 342 -8.81 -5.98 18.76
CA ALA A 342 -7.37 -5.82 18.85
C ALA A 342 -6.95 -5.39 20.25
N THR A 343 -6.02 -6.15 20.83
CA THR A 343 -5.51 -5.91 22.18
C THR A 343 -4.00 -5.69 22.12
N VAL A 344 -3.53 -4.59 22.71
CA VAL A 344 -2.09 -4.33 22.92
C VAL A 344 -1.77 -4.60 24.39
N LYS A 345 -0.81 -5.48 24.64
CA LYS A 345 -0.27 -5.75 25.97
C LYS A 345 1.02 -4.97 26.16
N LEU A 346 1.06 -4.17 27.22
CA LEU A 346 2.28 -3.49 27.67
C LEU A 346 2.69 -4.02 29.04
N PHE A 347 3.99 -4.15 29.24
CA PHE A 347 4.58 -4.61 30.49
C PHE A 347 5.30 -3.44 31.14
N LEU A 348 4.85 -3.06 32.33
CA LEU A 348 5.30 -1.85 33.00
C LEU A 348 5.83 -2.16 34.41
N ILE A 349 6.94 -1.54 34.76
CA ILE A 349 7.47 -1.49 36.11
C ILE A 349 7.17 -0.11 36.67
N ILE A 350 6.46 -0.07 37.79
CA ILE A 350 6.13 1.15 38.53
C ILE A 350 7.02 1.19 39.77
N GLN A 351 7.93 2.14 39.81
CA GLN A 351 8.84 2.36 40.93
C GLN A 351 8.34 3.55 41.75
N LEU A 352 8.15 3.33 43.03
CA LEU A 352 7.70 4.34 43.98
C LEU A 352 8.83 4.71 44.91
N PHE A 353 9.11 6.00 45.05
CA PHE A 353 10.16 6.52 45.92
C PHE A 353 9.62 7.58 46.86
N LEU A 354 10.19 7.67 48.05
CA LEU A 354 10.02 8.83 48.92
C LEU A 354 11.23 9.76 48.76
N GLN A 355 10.97 11.05 48.56
CA GLN A 355 12.02 12.06 48.60
C GLN A 355 12.37 12.38 50.05
N LYS A 356 13.67 12.26 50.35
CA LYS A 356 14.28 12.61 51.63
C LYS A 356 14.90 14.02 51.56
N ALA A 357 15.41 14.49 52.70
CA ALA A 357 16.25 15.68 52.76
C ALA A 357 17.42 15.58 51.76
N HIS A 358 17.87 16.76 51.27
CA HIS A 358 18.96 16.89 50.31
C HIS A 358 18.74 16.18 48.95
N ASN A 359 17.48 16.04 48.48
CA ASN A 359 17.12 15.43 47.18
C ASN A 359 17.60 13.98 47.02
N THR A 360 17.73 13.24 48.11
CA THR A 360 18.00 11.81 48.07
C THR A 360 16.68 11.02 47.96
N PHE A 361 16.70 9.88 47.26
CA PHE A 361 15.52 9.04 47.06
C PHE A 361 15.59 7.77 47.89
N PHE A 362 14.49 7.43 48.55
CA PHE A 362 14.31 6.15 49.22
C PHE A 362 13.36 5.26 48.42
N PRO A 363 13.82 4.11 47.89
CA PRO A 363 12.93 3.18 47.19
C PRO A 363 11.91 2.63 48.19
N LEU A 364 10.63 2.84 47.89
CA LEU A 364 9.54 2.36 48.74
C LEU A 364 9.12 0.96 48.32
N MET A 365 8.74 0.82 47.06
CA MET A 365 8.28 -0.44 46.48
C MET A 365 8.36 -0.41 44.96
N VAL A 366 8.38 -1.60 44.37
CA VAL A 366 8.36 -1.82 42.92
C VAL A 366 7.19 -2.72 42.58
N LEU A 367 6.31 -2.24 41.71
CA LEU A 367 5.17 -2.98 41.20
C LEU A 367 5.42 -3.38 39.74
N LYS A 368 4.89 -4.53 39.35
CA LYS A 368 4.74 -4.92 37.95
C LYS A 368 3.29 -4.77 37.56
N ALA A 369 3.05 -4.14 36.42
CA ALA A 369 1.74 -3.91 35.85
C ALA A 369 1.72 -4.46 34.42
N ASP A 370 0.84 -5.43 34.17
CA ASP A 370 0.51 -5.86 32.81
C ASP A 370 -0.73 -5.10 32.38
N LEU A 371 -0.60 -4.24 31.37
CA LEU A 371 -1.68 -3.41 30.86
C LEU A 371 -2.29 -4.09 29.63
N PHE A 372 -3.61 -4.23 29.63
CA PHE A 372 -4.38 -4.68 28.48
C PHE A 372 -5.10 -3.47 27.89
N LEU A 373 -4.65 -3.04 26.71
CA LEU A 373 -5.16 -1.87 26.01
C LEU A 373 -5.98 -2.31 24.82
N LYS A 374 -7.18 -1.77 24.66
CA LYS A 374 -7.93 -1.88 23.41
C LYS A 374 -7.28 -0.96 22.37
N ALA A 375 -6.99 -1.51 21.20
CA ALA A 375 -6.45 -0.76 20.06
C ALA A 375 -7.56 -0.44 19.05
N ASN A 376 -7.66 0.82 18.66
CA ASN A 376 -8.53 1.27 17.56
C ASN A 376 -7.67 1.80 16.42
N PHE A 377 -8.12 1.51 15.19
CA PHE A 377 -7.39 1.80 13.97
C PHE A 377 -8.24 2.64 13.03
N VAL A 378 -7.63 3.67 12.46
CA VAL A 378 -8.25 4.54 11.46
C VAL A 378 -7.23 4.83 10.38
N VAL A 379 -7.66 4.92 9.12
CA VAL A 379 -6.77 5.38 8.05
C VAL A 379 -6.96 6.87 7.82
N SER A 380 -5.86 7.61 7.81
CA SER A 380 -5.87 9.03 7.50
C SER A 380 -4.59 9.40 6.76
N GLY A 381 -4.70 10.12 5.64
CA GLY A 381 -3.55 10.57 4.85
C GLY A 381 -2.64 9.42 4.37
N CYS A 382 -3.21 8.29 3.95
CA CYS A 382 -2.49 7.06 3.57
C CYS A 382 -1.64 6.46 4.70
N LYS A 383 -2.01 6.71 5.97
CA LYS A 383 -1.39 6.11 7.14
C LYS A 383 -2.42 5.41 8.00
N LEU A 384 -2.04 4.28 8.57
CA LEU A 384 -2.77 3.62 9.64
C LEU A 384 -2.45 4.31 10.96
N MET A 385 -3.43 5.03 11.49
CA MET A 385 -3.40 5.68 12.79
C MET A 385 -3.87 4.70 13.85
N ILE A 386 -3.19 4.73 15.01
CA ILE A 386 -3.45 3.82 16.13
C ILE A 386 -3.78 4.66 17.35
N SER A 387 -4.82 4.28 18.07
CA SER A 387 -5.15 4.84 19.39
C SER A 387 -5.42 3.72 20.38
N LEU A 388 -4.89 3.87 21.59
CA LEU A 388 -4.99 2.89 22.66
C LEU A 388 -5.83 3.45 23.81
N SER A 389 -6.66 2.59 24.39
CA SER A 389 -7.44 2.89 25.60
C SER A 389 -7.28 1.76 26.62
N LEU A 390 -7.14 2.10 27.90
CA LEU A 390 -6.99 1.11 28.98
C LEU A 390 -8.27 0.31 29.16
N GLU A 391 -8.18 -1.01 29.08
CA GLU A 391 -9.31 -1.92 29.33
C GLU A 391 -9.17 -2.59 30.69
N SER A 392 -7.99 -3.10 31.02
CA SER A 392 -7.70 -3.64 32.35
C SER A 392 -6.21 -3.63 32.68
N ILE A 393 -5.90 -3.81 33.96
CA ILE A 393 -4.53 -3.97 34.46
C ILE A 393 -4.45 -5.18 35.39
N SER A 394 -3.31 -5.87 35.33
CA SER A 394 -2.92 -6.87 36.32
C SER A 394 -1.72 -6.34 37.10
N LEU A 395 -1.89 -6.14 38.41
CA LEU A 395 -0.87 -5.59 39.28
C LEU A 395 -0.32 -6.64 40.23
N SER A 396 1.01 -6.66 40.37
CA SER A 396 1.71 -7.53 41.32
C SER A 396 2.88 -6.81 41.98
N LEU A 397 3.20 -7.21 43.21
CA LEU A 397 4.35 -6.69 43.94
C LEU A 397 5.61 -7.40 43.47
N SER A 398 6.60 -6.64 43.00
CA SER A 398 7.92 -7.18 42.67
C SER A 398 8.85 -7.13 43.88
N SER A 399 8.89 -6.01 44.60
CA SER A 399 9.69 -5.84 45.81
C SER A 399 9.15 -4.70 46.66
N SER A 400 9.48 -4.73 47.95
CA SER A 400 9.10 -3.70 48.92
C SER A 400 10.20 -3.55 49.95
N SER A 401 10.56 -2.31 50.27
CA SER A 401 11.50 -1.98 51.34
C SER A 401 10.81 -1.81 52.70
N VAL A 402 9.48 -1.93 52.74
CA VAL A 402 8.65 -1.73 53.94
C VAL A 402 7.85 -2.97 54.33
N GLY A 403 8.25 -4.15 53.83
CA GLY A 403 7.65 -5.44 54.17
C GLY A 403 6.56 -5.89 53.19
N SER A 404 5.73 -6.86 53.61
CA SER A 404 4.67 -7.43 52.78
C SER A 404 3.54 -6.42 52.60
N ILE A 405 3.18 -6.14 51.34
CA ILE A 405 2.14 -5.18 50.98
C ILE A 405 1.04 -5.89 50.20
N GLN A 406 -0.22 -5.68 50.61
CA GLN A 406 -1.38 -6.15 49.87
C GLN A 406 -1.70 -5.18 48.72
N VAL A 407 -1.44 -5.60 47.49
CA VAL A 407 -1.52 -4.73 46.29
C VAL A 407 -2.94 -4.44 45.84
N SER A 408 -3.93 -5.26 46.22
CA SER A 408 -5.31 -5.13 45.73
C SER A 408 -5.94 -3.76 46.00
N GLY A 409 -5.57 -3.10 47.10
CA GLY A 409 -6.05 -1.75 47.44
C GLY A 409 -5.47 -0.64 46.55
N LEU A 410 -4.36 -0.91 45.84
CA LEU A 410 -3.71 0.06 44.96
C LEU A 410 -4.29 0.05 43.53
N ASN A 411 -5.00 -1.01 43.14
CA ASN A 411 -5.47 -1.20 41.77
C ASN A 411 -6.30 -0.02 41.23
N PRO A 412 -7.33 0.50 41.93
CA PRO A 412 -8.18 1.57 41.37
C PRO A 412 -7.38 2.83 41.06
N VAL A 413 -6.55 3.28 42.01
CA VAL A 413 -5.80 4.53 41.87
C VAL A 413 -4.61 4.41 40.93
N ILE A 414 -3.96 3.24 40.85
CA ILE A 414 -2.91 3.01 39.86
C ILE A 414 -3.50 2.91 38.45
N SER A 415 -4.67 2.27 38.29
CA SER A 415 -5.36 2.24 37.00
C SER A 415 -5.65 3.65 36.52
N LYS A 416 -6.13 4.51 37.40
CA LYS A 416 -6.42 5.91 37.07
C LYS A 416 -5.14 6.70 36.73
N LEU A 417 -4.05 6.49 37.48
CA LEU A 417 -2.75 7.07 37.16
C LEU A 417 -2.24 6.68 35.77
N LEU A 418 -2.39 5.40 35.40
CA LEU A 418 -1.96 4.92 34.09
C LEU A 418 -2.86 5.44 32.97
N GLU A 419 -4.17 5.50 33.20
CA GLU A 419 -5.14 6.04 32.24
C GLU A 419 -4.91 7.53 31.97
N ASP A 420 -4.65 8.33 33.01
CA ASP A 420 -4.55 9.78 32.87
C ASP A 420 -3.17 10.25 32.38
N LEU A 421 -2.09 9.51 32.65
CA LEU A 421 -0.72 9.97 32.38
C LEU A 421 0.06 9.07 31.43
N PHE A 422 -0.01 7.75 31.65
CA PHE A 422 0.81 6.82 30.88
C PHE A 422 0.24 6.57 29.49
N VAL A 423 -1.05 6.23 29.39
CA VAL A 423 -1.72 5.95 28.11
C VAL A 423 -1.69 7.15 27.16
N PRO A 424 -1.93 8.40 27.59
CA PRO A 424 -1.79 9.56 26.72
C PRO A 424 -0.36 9.75 26.20
N SER A 425 0.65 9.49 27.03
CA SER A 425 2.06 9.51 26.61
C SER A 425 2.34 8.47 25.53
N VAL A 426 1.83 7.24 25.71
CA VAL A 426 1.92 6.17 24.70
C VAL A 426 1.22 6.58 23.40
N ASN A 427 0.00 7.14 23.47
CA ASN A 427 -0.72 7.61 22.30
C ASN A 427 0.03 8.75 21.57
N GLY A 428 0.73 9.61 22.31
CA GLY A 428 1.62 10.64 21.73
C GLY A 428 2.71 10.05 20.83
N CYS A 429 3.27 8.90 21.20
CA CYS A 429 4.25 8.16 20.39
C CYS A 429 3.66 7.53 19.12
N LEU A 430 2.34 7.31 19.06
CA LEU A 430 1.65 6.68 17.92
C LEU A 430 1.19 7.68 16.85
N VAL A 431 1.28 8.97 17.14
CA VAL A 431 0.92 10.07 16.22
C VAL A 431 1.56 9.96 14.82
N PRO A 432 2.82 9.50 14.64
CA PRO A 432 3.41 9.36 13.30
C PRO A 432 2.61 8.45 12.36
N GLY A 433 1.87 7.48 12.91
CA GLY A 433 1.14 6.45 12.19
C GLY A 433 2.05 5.46 11.46
N ILE A 434 1.46 4.41 10.90
CA ILE A 434 2.16 3.47 10.01
C ILE A 434 1.81 3.86 8.57
N PRO A 435 2.78 4.27 7.73
CA PRO A 435 2.48 4.54 6.32
C PRO A 435 1.97 3.27 5.64
N LEU A 436 0.96 3.40 4.78
CA LEU A 436 0.48 2.29 3.94
C LEU A 436 1.25 2.27 2.61
N PRO A 437 1.46 1.09 1.99
CA PRO A 437 2.12 1.01 0.69
C PRO A 437 1.29 1.72 -0.39
N ASP A 438 1.98 2.39 -1.33
CA ASP A 438 1.34 2.86 -2.56
C ASP A 438 1.16 1.67 -3.52
N VAL A 439 -0.09 1.24 -3.68
CA VAL A 439 -0.43 0.14 -4.56
C VAL A 439 -1.00 0.72 -5.85
N MET A 440 -0.16 0.82 -6.88
CA MET A 440 -0.57 1.24 -8.23
C MET A 440 -1.08 2.69 -8.35
N GLY A 441 -0.80 3.56 -7.37
CA GLY A 441 -1.35 4.90 -7.30
C GLY A 441 -2.77 4.96 -6.73
N ILE A 442 -3.29 3.84 -6.19
CA ILE A 442 -4.62 3.76 -5.59
C ILE A 442 -4.57 4.44 -4.21
N LYS A 443 -5.40 5.45 -4.02
CA LYS A 443 -5.50 6.16 -2.73
C LYS A 443 -6.50 5.45 -1.83
N MET A 444 -6.06 5.12 -0.62
CA MET A 444 -6.94 4.54 0.41
C MET A 444 -7.71 5.64 1.15
N VAL A 445 -8.76 6.15 0.50
CA VAL A 445 -9.70 7.14 1.06
C VAL A 445 -10.99 6.42 1.43
N ASP A 446 -11.70 6.90 2.46
CA ASP A 446 -12.97 6.32 2.95
C ASP A 446 -12.89 4.83 3.31
N SER A 447 -11.73 4.40 3.81
CA SER A 447 -11.48 3.00 4.09
C SER A 447 -12.17 2.49 5.35
N VAL A 448 -12.58 1.23 5.31
CA VAL A 448 -13.07 0.47 6.46
C VAL A 448 -11.96 -0.42 7.01
N VAL A 449 -11.74 -0.37 8.33
CA VAL A 449 -10.80 -1.29 8.99
C VAL A 449 -11.56 -2.44 9.62
N LYS A 450 -11.15 -3.67 9.29
CA LYS A 450 -11.64 -4.92 9.89
C LYS A 450 -10.50 -5.61 10.62
N ILE A 451 -10.82 -6.30 11.70
CA ILE A 451 -9.85 -7.08 12.47
C ILE A 451 -10.26 -8.54 12.38
N LEU A 452 -9.34 -9.37 11.89
CA LEU A 452 -9.46 -10.82 11.81
C LEU A 452 -8.36 -11.43 12.68
N SER A 453 -8.52 -12.71 13.04
CA SER A 453 -7.49 -13.46 13.74
C SER A 453 -6.13 -13.37 13.03
N GLY A 454 -5.16 -12.71 13.67
CA GLY A 454 -3.80 -12.53 13.16
C GLY A 454 -3.61 -11.49 12.03
N LEU A 455 -4.67 -10.82 11.57
CA LEU A 455 -4.62 -9.93 10.41
C LEU A 455 -5.51 -8.67 10.59
N LEU A 456 -4.94 -7.50 10.35
CA LEU A 456 -5.69 -6.26 10.24
C LEU A 456 -5.95 -5.96 8.76
N VAL A 457 -7.20 -5.71 8.38
CA VAL A 457 -7.58 -5.53 6.99
C VAL A 457 -8.11 -4.12 6.77
N VAL A 458 -7.57 -3.42 5.79
CA VAL A 458 -8.04 -2.12 5.32
C VAL A 458 -8.72 -2.31 3.97
N CYS A 459 -10.00 -1.98 3.86
CA CYS A 459 -10.77 -2.11 2.63
C CYS A 459 -11.24 -0.75 2.11
N ILE A 460 -11.30 -0.56 0.79
CA ILE A 460 -11.92 0.61 0.13
C ILE A 460 -12.91 0.18 -0.95
#